data_AF-A0A660NZM5-F1
#
_entry.id   AF-A0A660NZM5-F1
#
_cell.length_a   1.000
_cell.length_b   1.000
_cell.length_c   1.000
_cell.angle_alpha   90.00
_cell.angle_beta   90.00
_cell.angle_gamma   90.00
#
_symmetry.space_group_name_H-M   'P 1'
#
loop_
_entity.id
_entity.type
_entity.pdbx_description
1 polymer ?
#
loop_
_entity_poly.entity_id
_entity_poly.type
_entity_poly.pdbx_seq_one_letter_code
_entity_poly.pdbx_strand_id
1 'polypeptide(L)'
;MTYKEIKKLESDNLTKIILYKEGLFLRAYEKSAFSLCTLYGFKPIRRKVKSLGNQDIVYAGFPASQLHKYIGKELLEEQNDGTFVLDFGVPIEVEYYEEWVNRIPYSEPSVKTKPSADNMPKDIVGKLRSFNLADSTPLQCMSLVQELQSMV
;
A
#
# COMPACT_ATOMS: atom_id res chain seq x y z
N MET A 1 12.73 11.49 6.34
CA MET A 1 11.75 12.55 6.64
C MET A 1 10.74 12.06 7.67
N THR A 2 10.26 12.92 8.56
CA THR A 2 9.27 12.58 9.61
C THR A 2 7.83 12.79 9.13
N TYR A 3 6.85 12.12 9.74
CA TYR A 3 5.44 12.32 9.40
C TYR A 3 4.94 13.76 9.62
N LYS A 4 5.54 14.51 10.55
CA LYS A 4 5.21 15.94 10.76
C LYS A 4 5.63 16.79 9.57
N GLU A 5 6.83 16.56 9.06
CA GLU A 5 7.36 17.26 7.89
C GLU A 5 6.56 16.91 6.64
N ILE A 6 6.25 15.62 6.44
CA ILE A 6 5.42 15.16 5.31
C ILE A 6 4.06 15.86 5.34
N LYS A 7 3.37 15.86 6.49
CA LYS A 7 2.03 16.48 6.60
C LYS A 7 2.05 17.99 6.35
N LYS A 8 3.15 18.66 6.71
CA LYS A 8 3.36 20.08 6.41
C LYS A 8 3.65 20.32 4.92
N LEU A 9 4.43 19.47 4.26
CA LEU A 9 4.69 19.60 2.82
C LEU A 9 3.43 19.31 2.01
N GLU A 10 2.65 18.31 2.42
CA GLU A 10 1.42 17.93 1.73
C GLU A 10 0.27 18.93 1.97
N SER A 11 0.30 19.77 3.01
CA SER A 11 -0.77 20.77 3.19
C SER A 11 -0.82 21.76 2.03
N ASP A 12 0.34 22.11 1.49
CA ASP A 12 0.48 23.13 0.45
C ASP A 12 0.64 22.50 -0.94
N ASN A 13 0.76 21.18 -1.02
CA ASN A 13 0.85 20.45 -2.28
C ASN A 13 -0.52 20.44 -2.98
N LEU A 14 -0.59 20.95 -4.21
CA LEU A 14 -1.84 20.98 -4.98
C LEU A 14 -1.71 20.36 -6.37
N THR A 15 -0.53 19.97 -6.82
CA THR A 15 -0.34 19.53 -8.22
C THR A 15 0.65 18.38 -8.39
N LYS A 16 1.23 17.87 -7.28
CA LYS A 16 2.34 16.91 -7.34
C LYS A 16 2.02 15.60 -6.60
N ILE A 17 2.56 14.49 -7.09
CA ILE A 17 2.68 13.23 -6.36
C ILE A 17 4.13 13.18 -5.88
N ILE A 18 4.29 13.14 -4.57
CA ILE A 18 5.57 12.95 -3.90
C ILE A 18 5.61 11.51 -3.38
N LEU A 19 6.58 10.72 -3.85
CA LEU A 19 6.82 9.34 -3.45
C LEU A 19 8.03 9.27 -2.54
N TYR A 20 7.79 9.04 -1.26
CA TYR A 20 8.81 8.88 -0.26
C TYR A 20 9.27 7.42 -0.18
N LYS A 21 10.58 7.21 -0.17
CA LYS A 21 11.18 5.88 -0.01
C LYS A 21 11.12 5.43 1.45
N GLU A 22 10.40 4.34 1.70
CA GLU A 22 10.29 3.69 3.00
C GLU A 22 10.69 2.22 2.90
N GLY A 23 11.97 1.94 3.15
CA GLY A 23 12.54 0.60 2.98
C GLY A 23 12.45 0.15 1.52
N LEU A 24 11.70 -0.94 1.28
CA LEU A 24 11.48 -1.51 -0.06
C LEU A 24 10.26 -0.93 -0.79
N PHE A 25 9.57 0.04 -0.19
CA PHE A 25 8.34 0.62 -0.72
C PHE A 25 8.53 2.10 -1.06
N LEU A 26 7.75 2.56 -2.04
CA LEU A 26 7.49 3.96 -2.29
C LEU A 26 6.07 4.28 -1.81
N ARG A 27 5.92 5.38 -1.07
CA ARG A 27 4.65 5.81 -0.51
C ARG A 27 4.37 7.26 -0.83
N ALA A 28 3.18 7.53 -1.30
CA ALA A 28 2.58 8.85 -1.31
C ALA A 28 1.72 9.03 -0.06
N TYR A 29 1.67 10.26 0.45
CA TYR A 29 0.91 10.63 1.65
C TYR A 29 -0.12 11.70 1.33
N GLU A 30 -1.21 11.74 2.09
CA GLU A 30 -2.22 12.81 2.05
C GLU A 30 -2.66 13.16 0.61
N LYS A 31 -2.40 14.37 0.12
CA LYS A 31 -2.82 14.84 -1.21
C LYS A 31 -2.08 14.11 -2.34
N SER A 32 -0.80 13.81 -2.17
CA SER A 32 -0.08 12.91 -3.08
C SER A 32 -0.74 11.52 -3.13
N ALA A 33 -1.21 11.00 -1.99
CA ALA A 33 -1.90 9.71 -1.97
C ALA A 33 -3.25 9.76 -2.69
N PHE A 34 -3.99 10.87 -2.55
CA PHE A 34 -5.22 11.11 -3.30
C PHE A 34 -4.98 11.04 -4.80
N SER A 35 -4.04 11.84 -5.33
CA SER A 35 -3.70 11.83 -6.75
C SER A 35 -3.22 10.46 -7.22
N LEU A 36 -2.41 9.77 -6.42
CA LEU A 36 -1.96 8.42 -6.76
C LEU A 36 -3.14 7.44 -6.87
N CYS A 37 -4.14 7.55 -5.99
CA CYS A 37 -5.31 6.68 -6.01
C CYS A 37 -6.27 7.03 -7.15
N THR A 38 -6.52 8.32 -7.41
CA THR A 38 -7.47 8.76 -8.44
C THR A 38 -6.93 8.58 -9.85
N LEU A 39 -5.63 8.80 -10.07
CA LEU A 39 -5.00 8.70 -11.39
C LEU A 39 -4.57 7.27 -11.75
N TYR A 40 -4.07 6.50 -10.77
CA TYR A 40 -3.47 5.19 -11.02
C TYR A 40 -4.23 4.03 -10.35
N GLY A 41 -5.33 4.29 -9.63
CA GLY A 41 -6.19 3.25 -9.07
C GLY A 41 -5.61 2.50 -7.88
N PHE A 42 -4.61 3.06 -7.19
CA PHE A 42 -4.07 2.46 -5.96
C PHE A 42 -5.08 2.49 -4.82
N LYS A 43 -4.93 1.56 -3.87
CA LYS A 43 -5.79 1.48 -2.68
C LYS A 43 -5.20 2.31 -1.54
N PRO A 44 -5.95 3.28 -1.00
CA PRO A 44 -5.48 4.06 0.14
C PRO A 44 -5.60 3.29 1.45
N ILE A 45 -4.76 3.69 2.41
CA ILE A 45 -4.76 3.21 3.78
C ILE A 45 -4.77 4.43 4.70
N ARG A 46 -5.78 4.52 5.58
CA ARG A 46 -5.87 5.53 6.63
C ARG A 46 -5.54 4.91 7.99
N ARG A 47 -4.61 5.50 8.75
CA ARG A 47 -4.22 5.01 10.08
C ARG A 47 -3.82 6.14 11.03
N LYS A 48 -3.87 5.91 12.34
CA LYS A 48 -3.31 6.83 13.34
C LYS A 48 -1.81 6.68 13.52
N VAL A 49 -1.13 7.81 13.73
CA VAL A 49 0.31 7.86 13.97
C VAL A 49 0.60 8.49 15.33
N LYS A 50 1.30 7.73 16.20
CA LYS A 50 1.65 8.19 17.56
C LYS A 50 2.51 9.45 17.56
N SER A 51 3.50 9.54 16.67
CA SER A 51 4.37 10.72 16.57
C SER A 51 3.66 11.98 16.09
N LEU A 52 2.45 11.85 15.52
CA LEU A 52 1.54 12.94 15.19
C LEU A 52 0.49 13.20 16.28
N GLY A 53 0.69 12.70 17.50
CA GLY A 53 -0.30 12.85 18.57
C GLY A 53 -1.58 12.06 18.32
N ASN A 54 -1.49 10.86 17.73
CA ASN A 54 -2.62 10.00 17.34
C ASN A 54 -3.56 10.65 16.30
N GLN A 55 -3.06 11.59 15.50
CA GLN A 55 -3.75 12.06 14.31
C GLN A 55 -3.71 11.02 13.20
N ASP A 56 -4.70 11.10 12.31
CA ASP A 56 -4.76 10.28 11.11
C ASP A 56 -3.69 10.72 10.09
N ILE A 57 -3.19 9.73 9.37
CA ILE A 57 -2.45 9.88 8.14
C ILE A 57 -3.05 8.95 7.09
N VAL A 58 -3.17 9.44 5.86
CA VAL A 58 -3.58 8.64 4.70
C VAL A 58 -2.37 8.41 3.80
N TYR A 59 -2.19 7.19 3.31
CA TYR A 59 -1.12 6.87 2.39
C TYR A 59 -1.53 5.80 1.37
N ALA A 60 -0.83 5.79 0.25
CA ALA A 60 -0.90 4.74 -0.76
C ALA A 60 0.51 4.47 -1.29
N GLY A 61 0.79 3.25 -1.72
CA GLY A 61 2.14 2.93 -2.16
C GLY A 61 2.28 1.54 -2.77
N PHE A 62 3.47 1.29 -3.29
CA PHE A 62 3.81 0.06 -4.01
C PHE A 62 5.31 -0.26 -3.84
N PRO A 63 5.75 -1.50 -4.15
CA PRO A 63 7.16 -1.86 -4.05
C PRO A 63 8.01 -0.99 -4.98
N ALA A 64 9.15 -0.49 -4.49
CA ALA A 64 10.03 0.41 -5.25
C ALA A 64 10.50 -0.20 -6.57
N SER A 65 10.66 -1.53 -6.63
CA SER A 65 11.02 -2.26 -7.85
C SER A 65 9.98 -2.17 -8.97
N GLN A 66 8.75 -1.75 -8.67
CA GLN A 66 7.66 -1.60 -9.62
C GLN A 66 7.45 -0.14 -10.05
N LEU A 67 8.32 0.80 -9.63
CA LEU A 67 8.18 2.22 -9.96
C LEU A 67 7.99 2.46 -11.45
N HIS A 68 8.93 2.03 -12.26
CA HIS A 68 8.89 2.23 -13.72
C HIS A 68 7.79 1.45 -14.43
N LYS A 69 7.19 0.45 -13.75
CA LYS A 69 6.04 -0.28 -14.29
C LYS A 69 4.76 0.53 -14.13
N TYR A 70 4.59 1.18 -12.98
CA TYR A 70 3.38 1.95 -12.69
C TYR A 70 3.46 3.40 -13.16
N ILE A 71 4.65 3.99 -13.07
CA ILE A 71 4.90 5.39 -13.39
C ILE A 71 6.11 5.45 -14.31
N GLY A 72 5.90 5.89 -15.54
CA GLY A 72 6.94 6.00 -16.57
C GLY A 72 8.14 6.81 -16.06
N LYS A 73 9.35 6.37 -16.41
CA LYS A 73 10.60 6.98 -15.93
C LYS A 73 10.72 8.46 -16.36
N GLU A 74 10.19 8.78 -17.53
CA GLU A 74 10.17 10.10 -18.15
C GLU A 74 9.32 11.12 -17.40
N LEU A 75 8.42 10.66 -16.52
CA LEU A 75 7.52 11.53 -15.77
C LEU A 75 8.07 11.91 -14.39
N LEU A 76 9.19 11.29 -13.97
CA LEU A 76 9.66 11.36 -12.58
C LEU A 76 10.95 12.15 -12.44
N GLU A 77 10.98 13.06 -11.49
CA GLU A 77 12.19 13.72 -11.00
C GLU A 77 12.64 13.04 -9.70
N GLU A 78 13.80 12.38 -9.72
CA GLU A 78 14.42 11.81 -8.51
C GLU A 78 15.20 12.89 -7.76
N GLN A 79 14.91 13.03 -6.46
CA GLN A 79 15.64 13.91 -5.56
C GLN A 79 16.78 13.18 -4.85
N ASN A 80 17.74 13.95 -4.32
CA ASN A 80 18.96 13.44 -3.69
C ASN A 80 18.72 12.47 -2.51
N ASP A 81 17.54 12.51 -1.89
CA ASP A 81 17.18 11.66 -0.75
C ASP A 81 16.41 10.38 -1.16
N GLY A 82 16.28 10.12 -2.47
CA GLY A 82 15.53 8.99 -3.03
C GLY A 82 14.01 9.20 -3.03
N THR A 83 13.55 10.44 -2.82
CA THR A 83 12.17 10.86 -3.08
C THR A 83 11.97 11.05 -4.58
N PHE A 84 10.84 10.60 -5.11
CA PHE A 84 10.47 10.87 -6.50
C PHE A 84 9.31 11.85 -6.55
N VAL A 85 9.40 12.85 -7.43
CA VAL A 85 8.34 13.84 -7.64
C VAL A 85 7.82 13.73 -9.06
N LEU A 86 6.51 13.76 -9.17
CA LEU A 86 5.77 13.80 -10.42
C LEU A 86 4.84 15.02 -10.37
N ASP A 87 4.97 15.93 -11.33
CA ASP A 87 4.05 17.05 -11.53
C ASP A 87 3.11 16.73 -12.69
N PHE A 88 1.81 16.64 -12.43
CA PHE A 88 0.80 16.37 -13.46
C PHE A 88 0.08 17.65 -13.90
N GLY A 89 0.38 18.80 -13.29
CA GLY A 89 -0.24 20.08 -13.64
C GLY A 89 -1.76 20.16 -13.43
N VAL A 90 -2.38 19.12 -12.86
CA VAL A 90 -3.81 19.08 -12.51
C VAL A 90 -3.97 19.48 -11.04
N PRO A 91 -4.69 20.57 -10.75
CA PRO A 91 -4.97 21.00 -9.39
C PRO A 91 -5.78 19.95 -8.62
N ILE A 92 -5.39 19.74 -7.37
CA ILE A 92 -6.12 18.95 -6.38
C ILE A 92 -7.17 19.88 -5.76
N GLU A 93 -8.43 19.67 -6.12
CA GLU A 93 -9.56 20.34 -5.49
C GLU A 93 -9.69 19.87 -4.04
N VAL A 94 -9.65 20.82 -3.10
CA VAL A 94 -9.56 20.53 -1.67
C VAL A 94 -10.81 19.82 -1.17
N GLU A 95 -11.99 20.21 -1.65
CA GLU A 95 -13.27 19.62 -1.28
C GLU A 95 -13.33 18.14 -1.70
N TYR A 96 -12.87 17.82 -2.91
CA TYR A 96 -12.81 16.42 -3.39
C TYR A 96 -11.83 15.59 -2.59
N TYR A 97 -10.69 16.16 -2.21
CA TYR A 97 -9.72 15.52 -1.33
C TYR A 97 -10.36 15.18 0.03
N GLU A 98 -11.01 16.14 0.67
CA GLU A 98 -11.64 15.95 1.97
C GLU A 98 -12.76 14.90 1.93
N GLU A 99 -13.63 14.95 0.92
CA GLU A 99 -14.65 13.92 0.69
C GLU A 99 -14.03 12.54 0.53
N TRP A 100 -12.95 12.43 -0.24
CA TRP A 100 -12.25 11.18 -0.45
C TRP A 100 -11.68 10.63 0.86
N VAL A 101 -10.99 11.46 1.66
CA VAL A 101 -10.44 11.05 2.96
C VAL A 101 -11.53 10.50 3.89
N ASN A 102 -12.72 11.11 3.87
CA ASN A 102 -13.86 10.70 4.70
C ASN A 102 -14.47 9.36 4.27
N ARG A 103 -14.28 8.93 3.02
CA ARG A 103 -14.74 7.63 2.52
C ARG A 103 -13.79 6.47 2.84
N ILE A 104 -12.55 6.76 3.22
CA ILE A 104 -11.54 5.72 3.48
C ILE A 104 -11.80 5.10 4.86
N PRO A 105 -12.05 3.78 4.93
CA PRO A 105 -12.23 3.10 6.20
C PRO A 105 -10.95 3.18 7.04
N TYR A 106 -11.12 3.37 8.34
CA TYR A 106 -10.02 3.41 9.27
C TYR A 106 -9.38 2.02 9.39
N SER A 107 -8.07 1.93 9.11
CA SER A 107 -7.28 0.73 9.38
C SER A 107 -6.69 0.87 10.76
N GLU A 108 -7.14 0.03 11.69
CA GLU A 108 -6.41 -0.16 12.94
C GLU A 108 -5.00 -0.68 12.59
N PRO A 109 -3.94 -0.15 13.24
CA PRO A 109 -2.63 -0.75 13.11
C PRO A 109 -2.79 -2.20 13.56
N SER A 110 -2.73 -3.12 12.60
CA SER A 110 -2.85 -4.55 12.87
C SER A 110 -1.82 -4.88 13.94
N VAL A 111 -2.29 -5.06 15.17
CA VAL A 111 -1.55 -5.83 16.15
C VAL A 111 -1.21 -7.11 15.39
N LYS A 112 0.05 -7.54 15.41
CA LYS A 112 0.42 -8.84 14.89
C LYS A 112 -0.19 -9.92 15.81
N THR A 113 -1.50 -9.94 15.97
CA THR A 113 -2.23 -11.12 16.39
C THR A 113 -2.01 -12.13 15.29
N LYS A 114 -1.34 -13.22 15.64
CA LYS A 114 -1.30 -14.45 14.84
C LYS A 114 -2.69 -14.64 14.22
N PRO A 115 -2.81 -14.92 12.91
CA PRO A 115 -4.12 -15.05 12.30
C PRO A 115 -4.91 -16.12 13.07
N SER A 116 -5.97 -15.69 13.77
CA SER A 116 -6.99 -16.61 14.25
C SER A 116 -7.60 -17.28 13.01
N ALA A 117 -7.57 -18.60 13.01
CA ALA A 117 -7.87 -19.46 11.86
C ALA A 117 -9.34 -19.46 11.42
N ASP A 118 -10.12 -18.43 11.73
CA ASP A 118 -11.57 -18.45 11.59
C ASP A 118 -12.12 -17.81 10.31
N ASN A 119 -11.30 -17.11 9.52
CA ASN A 119 -11.75 -16.51 8.25
C ASN A 119 -10.95 -16.96 7.00
N MET A 120 -10.13 -18.02 7.12
CA MET A 120 -9.63 -18.76 5.95
C MET A 120 -10.65 -19.85 5.63
N PRO A 121 -10.91 -20.25 4.37
CA PRO A 121 -11.65 -21.48 4.10
C PRO A 121 -11.03 -22.59 4.95
N LYS A 122 -11.78 -23.13 5.92
CA LYS A 122 -11.27 -24.08 6.93
C LYS A 122 -10.55 -25.27 6.28
N ASP A 123 -10.86 -25.53 5.01
CA ASP A 123 -10.29 -26.54 4.15
C ASP A 123 -8.79 -26.28 3.80
N ILE A 124 -8.39 -25.06 3.47
CA ILE A 124 -7.02 -24.77 2.99
C ILE A 124 -5.98 -24.92 4.12
N VAL A 125 -6.26 -24.37 5.30
CA VAL A 125 -5.35 -24.46 6.46
C VAL A 125 -5.25 -25.90 6.96
N GLY A 126 -6.37 -26.63 6.94
CA GLY A 126 -6.40 -28.06 7.26
C GLY A 126 -5.50 -28.86 6.34
N LYS A 127 -5.70 -28.73 5.02
CA LYS A 127 -4.91 -29.42 4.00
C LYS A 127 -3.41 -29.14 4.11
N LEU A 128 -3.02 -27.87 4.29
CA LEU A 128 -1.61 -27.50 4.44
C LEU A 128 -0.98 -28.07 5.72
N ARG A 129 -1.71 -28.15 6.83
CA ARG A 129 -1.20 -28.73 8.08
C ARG A 129 -1.06 -30.25 8.03
N SER A 130 -1.96 -30.93 7.32
CA SER A 130 -1.93 -32.40 7.21
C SER A 130 -0.96 -32.91 6.14
N PHE A 131 -0.54 -32.06 5.20
CA PHE A 131 0.35 -32.47 4.13
C PHE A 131 1.79 -32.63 4.62
N ASN A 132 2.29 -33.87 4.63
CA ASN A 132 3.67 -34.17 4.98
C ASN A 132 4.58 -33.94 3.76
N LEU A 133 5.23 -32.79 3.72
CA LEU A 133 6.13 -32.41 2.63
C LEU A 133 7.35 -33.35 2.52
N ALA A 134 7.87 -33.87 3.63
CA ALA A 134 9.10 -34.64 3.64
C ALA A 134 8.94 -36.02 2.99
N ASP A 135 7.75 -36.60 3.10
CA ASP A 135 7.44 -37.93 2.57
C ASP A 135 6.64 -37.88 1.25
N SER A 136 6.40 -36.69 0.71
CA SER A 136 5.63 -36.49 -0.51
C SER A 136 6.53 -36.45 -1.76
N THR A 137 6.09 -37.13 -2.81
CA THR A 137 6.74 -37.08 -4.12
C THR A 137 6.54 -35.72 -4.80
N PRO A 138 7.43 -35.32 -5.73
CA PRO A 138 7.26 -34.07 -6.49
C PRO A 138 5.90 -33.95 -7.20
N LEU A 139 5.35 -35.06 -7.70
CA LEU A 139 4.03 -35.07 -8.33
C LEU A 139 2.91 -34.79 -7.32
N GLN A 140 2.98 -35.36 -6.12
CA GLN A 140 2.00 -35.08 -5.05
C GLN A 140 2.04 -33.62 -4.61
N CYS A 141 3.23 -33.01 -4.56
CA CYS A 141 3.37 -31.58 -4.31
C CYS A 141 2.68 -30.76 -5.41
N MET A 142 2.87 -31.13 -6.68
CA MET A 142 2.22 -30.43 -7.81
C MET A 142 0.70 -30.60 -7.79
N SER A 143 0.17 -31.78 -7.45
CA SER A 143 -1.27 -32.01 -7.30
C SER A 143 -1.88 -31.15 -6.20
N LEU A 144 -1.20 -30.99 -5.07
CA LEU A 144 -1.64 -30.10 -3.99
C LEU A 144 -1.74 -28.64 -4.46
N VAL A 145 -0.75 -28.15 -5.22
CA VAL A 145 -0.75 -26.78 -5.76
C VAL A 145 -1.92 -26.57 -6.74
N GLN A 146 -2.17 -27.56 -7.60
CA GLN A 146 -3.30 -27.50 -8.54
C GLN A 146 -4.65 -27.46 -7.82
N GLU A 147 -4.83 -28.26 -6.76
CA GLU A 147 -6.04 -28.21 -5.93
C GLU A 147 -6.23 -26.84 -5.27
N LEU A 148 -5.17 -26.28 -4.69
CA LEU A 148 -5.22 -24.95 -4.05
C LEU A 148 -5.59 -23.85 -5.05
N GLN A 149 -5.09 -23.90 -6.28
CA GLN A 149 -5.43 -22.95 -7.33
C GLN A 149 -6.88 -23.04 -7.79
N SER A 150 -7.51 -24.22 -7.70
CA SER A 150 -8.92 -24.40 -8.07
C SER A 150 -9.92 -23.86 -7.02
N MET A 151 -9.43 -23.55 -5.82
CA MET A 151 -10.24 -23.10 -4.67
C MET A 151 -10.27 -21.57 -4.50
N VAL A 152 -9.61 -20.82 -5.38
CA VAL A 152 -9.51 -19.35 -5.39
C VAL A 152 -10.07 -18.82 -6.70
#